data_AF-A0A831TL45-F1
#
_entry.id   AF-A0A831TL45-F1
#
_cell.length_a   1.000
_cell.length_b   1.000
_cell.length_c   1.000
_cell.angle_alpha   90.00
_cell.angle_beta   90.00
_cell.angle_gamma   90.00
#
_symmetry.space_group_name_H-M   'P 1'
#
loop_
_entity.id
_entity.type
_entity.pdbx_description
1 polymer ?
#
loop_
_entity_poly.entity_id
_entity_poly.type
_entity_poly.pdbx_seq_one_letter_code
_entity_poly.pdbx_strand_id
1 'polypeptide(L)'
;MVSGAIGVALDITTQAQAEAARRCAELGLSRREREVLALLARADLPTYREIGAVLCVSRETVRTHLRAIARKLGVAERRADVVAAAYARGLLPPAS
;
A
#
# COMPACT_ATOMS: atom_id res chain seq x y z
N MET A 1 -41.44 -4.32 -3.38
CA MET A 1 -40.57 -3.70 -4.41
C MET A 1 -39.54 -2.78 -3.76
N VAL A 2 -38.59 -3.33 -3.00
CA VAL A 2 -37.37 -2.61 -2.58
C VAL A 2 -36.30 -3.66 -2.29
N SER A 3 -35.55 -4.03 -3.31
CA SER A 3 -34.32 -4.83 -3.19
C SER A 3 -33.46 -4.51 -4.41
N GLY A 4 -32.39 -3.75 -4.21
CA GLY A 4 -31.47 -3.40 -5.30
C GLY A 4 -30.68 -2.11 -5.05
N ALA A 5 -29.86 -2.08 -4.01
CA ALA A 5 -28.86 -1.00 -3.84
C ALA A 5 -27.59 -1.43 -3.07
N ILE A 6 -27.62 -2.54 -2.34
CA ILE A 6 -26.50 -2.98 -1.48
C ILE A 6 -25.34 -3.62 -2.28
N GLY A 7 -25.55 -3.99 -3.55
CA GLY A 7 -24.55 -4.71 -4.36
C GLY A 7 -23.41 -3.85 -4.96
N VAL A 8 -23.57 -2.53 -5.11
CA VAL A 8 -22.62 -1.72 -5.89
C VAL A 8 -21.42 -1.22 -5.07
N ALA A 9 -21.60 -0.94 -3.77
CA ALA A 9 -20.52 -0.37 -2.93
C ALA A 9 -19.39 -1.38 -2.61
N LEU A 10 -19.70 -2.68 -2.54
CA LEU A 10 -18.71 -3.75 -2.35
C LEU A 10 -17.88 -4.03 -3.62
N ASP A 11 -18.45 -3.77 -4.80
CA ASP A 11 -17.83 -4.05 -6.09
C ASP A 11 -16.72 -3.04 -6.42
N ILE A 12 -16.95 -1.76 -6.15
CA ILE A 12 -16.01 -0.66 -6.46
C ILE A 12 -14.70 -0.80 -5.68
N THR A 13 -14.76 -1.10 -4.37
CA THR A 13 -13.55 -1.27 -3.54
C THR A 13 -12.71 -2.46 -3.99
N THR A 14 -13.36 -3.57 -4.37
CA THR A 14 -12.70 -4.78 -4.85
C THR A 14 -12.00 -4.53 -6.19
N GLN A 15 -12.64 -3.80 -7.10
CA GLN A 15 -12.07 -3.44 -8.39
C GLN A 15 -10.88 -2.48 -8.25
N ALA A 16 -11.00 -1.45 -7.38
CA ALA A 16 -9.90 -0.53 -7.08
C ALA A 16 -8.69 -1.24 -6.47
N GLN A 17 -8.91 -2.22 -5.58
CA GLN A 17 -7.83 -3.04 -5.01
C GLN A 17 -7.14 -3.91 -6.07
N ALA A 18 -7.90 -4.51 -6.98
CA ALA A 18 -7.35 -5.32 -8.07
C ALA A 18 -6.50 -4.47 -9.03
N GLU A 19 -6.95 -3.27 -9.38
CA GLU A 19 -6.18 -2.33 -10.20
C GLU A 19 -4.90 -1.87 -9.52
N ALA A 20 -4.97 -1.50 -8.24
CA ALA A 20 -3.79 -1.12 -7.47
C ALA A 20 -2.76 -2.27 -7.40
N ALA A 21 -3.22 -3.51 -7.22
CA ALA A 21 -2.36 -4.69 -7.23
C ALA A 21 -1.70 -4.92 -8.59
N ARG A 22 -2.42 -4.72 -9.70
CA ARG A 22 -1.88 -4.79 -11.07
C ARG A 22 -0.81 -3.73 -11.30
N ARG A 23 -1.10 -2.46 -10.99
CA ARG A 23 -0.13 -1.36 -11.15
C ARG A 23 1.12 -1.57 -10.30
N CYS A 24 0.98 -2.09 -9.08
CA CYS A 24 2.12 -2.46 -8.26
C CYS A 24 2.97 -3.57 -8.92
N ALA A 25 2.33 -4.57 -9.53
CA ALA A 25 3.04 -5.65 -10.23
C ALA A 25 3.76 -5.13 -11.48
N GLU A 26 3.14 -4.23 -12.24
CA GLU A 26 3.75 -3.58 -13.42
C GLU A 26 5.00 -2.76 -13.06
N LEU A 27 4.98 -2.08 -11.91
CA LEU A 27 6.15 -1.39 -11.36
C LEU A 27 7.19 -2.33 -10.71
N GLY A 28 6.94 -3.64 -10.72
CA GLY A 28 7.83 -4.64 -10.14
C GLY A 28 7.88 -4.64 -8.62
N LEU A 29 6.87 -4.09 -7.92
CA LEU A 29 6.76 -4.25 -6.47
C LEU A 29 6.42 -5.72 -6.16
N SER A 30 7.28 -6.36 -5.37
CA SER A 30 7.06 -7.68 -4.80
C SER A 30 5.86 -7.70 -3.87
N ARG A 31 5.35 -8.91 -3.58
CA ARG A 31 4.28 -9.11 -2.60
C ARG A 31 4.61 -8.44 -1.26
N ARG A 32 5.85 -8.58 -0.82
CA ARG A 32 6.29 -8.06 0.48
C ARG A 32 6.37 -6.54 0.52
N GLU A 33 6.84 -5.92 -0.56
CA GLU A 33 6.87 -4.47 -0.67
C GLU A 33 5.46 -3.87 -0.69
N ARG A 34 4.48 -4.55 -1.32
CA ARG A 34 3.08 -4.12 -1.27
C ARG A 34 2.48 -4.19 0.13
N GLU A 35 2.77 -5.25 0.88
CA GLU A 35 2.34 -5.37 2.29
C GLU A 35 2.93 -4.24 3.15
N VAL A 36 4.24 -3.96 3.00
CA VAL A 36 4.90 -2.85 3.70
C VAL A 36 4.29 -1.51 3.30
N LEU A 37 4.07 -1.28 2.00
CA LEU A 37 3.48 -0.04 1.49
C LEU A 37 2.07 0.22 2.06
N ALA A 38 1.23 -0.82 2.10
CA ALA A 38 -0.10 -0.73 2.69
C ALA A 38 -0.05 -0.37 4.18
N LEU A 39 0.86 -0.99 4.96
CA LEU A 39 1.04 -0.66 6.38
C LEU A 39 1.58 0.76 6.60
N LEU A 40 2.45 1.25 5.71
CA LEU A 40 2.95 2.63 5.74
C LEU A 40 1.85 3.67 5.44
N ALA A 41 0.81 3.29 4.70
CA ALA A 41 -0.31 4.16 4.34
C ALA A 41 -1.46 4.16 5.35
N ARG A 42 -1.39 3.30 6.39
CA ARG A 42 -2.43 3.22 7.42
C ARG A 42 -2.60 4.53 8.19
N ALA A 43 -3.84 4.87 8.50
CA ALA A 43 -4.23 6.07 9.25
C ALA A 43 -3.65 6.11 10.68
N ASP A 44 -3.48 4.94 11.33
CA ASP A 44 -2.86 4.84 12.67
C ASP A 44 -1.34 5.11 12.68
N LEU A 45 -0.72 5.35 11.51
CA LEU A 45 0.69 5.69 11.36
C LEU A 45 1.65 4.78 12.15
N PRO A 46 1.59 3.45 11.97
CA PRO A 46 2.37 2.52 12.79
C PRO A 46 3.88 2.71 12.59
N THR A 47 4.66 2.55 13.64
CA THR A 47 6.13 2.67 13.57
C THR A 47 6.76 1.51 12.79
N TYR A 48 8.00 1.66 12.30
CA TYR A 48 8.70 0.56 11.62
C TYR A 48 8.89 -0.68 12.51
N ARG A 49 8.89 -0.52 13.84
CA ARG A 49 8.94 -1.63 14.77
C ARG A 49 7.61 -2.39 14.79
N GLU A 50 6.49 -1.68 14.82
CA GLU A 50 5.14 -2.28 14.79
C GLU A 50 4.87 -2.94 13.45
N ILE A 51 5.23 -2.29 12.34
CA ILE A 51 5.16 -2.89 11.00
C ILE A 51 6.01 -4.16 10.96
N GLY A 52 7.21 -4.14 11.52
CA GLY A 52 8.07 -5.31 11.62
C GLY A 52 7.42 -6.43 12.41
N ALA A 53 6.80 -6.12 13.55
CA ALA A 53 6.08 -7.11 14.37
C ALA A 53 4.90 -7.75 13.61
N VAL A 54 4.08 -6.95 12.93
CA VAL A 54 2.95 -7.44 12.09
C VAL A 54 3.44 -8.38 11.00
N LEU A 55 4.60 -8.06 10.43
CA LEU A 55 5.20 -8.79 9.33
C LEU A 55 6.15 -9.92 9.81
N CYS A 56 6.40 -10.08 11.11
CA CYS A 56 7.41 -11.01 11.65
C CYS A 56 8.82 -10.76 11.07
N VAL A 57 9.24 -9.49 10.96
CA VAL A 57 10.58 -9.08 10.50
C VAL A 57 11.14 -7.96 11.39
N SER A 58 12.44 -7.72 11.30
CA SER A 58 13.09 -6.63 12.04
C SER A 58 12.69 -5.25 11.51
N ARG A 59 12.74 -4.23 12.37
CA ARG A 59 12.55 -2.82 11.95
C ARG A 59 13.51 -2.40 10.81
N GLU A 60 14.71 -2.96 10.79
CA GLU A 60 15.70 -2.70 9.74
C GLU A 60 15.30 -3.33 8.42
N THR A 61 14.73 -4.54 8.44
CA THR A 61 14.14 -5.17 7.25
C THR A 61 13.01 -4.32 6.67
N VAL A 62 12.17 -3.71 7.52
CA VAL A 62 11.14 -2.76 7.07
C VAL A 62 11.77 -1.54 6.40
N ARG A 63 12.85 -0.98 6.96
CA ARG A 63 13.59 0.13 6.32
C ARG A 63 14.18 -0.30 4.98
N THR A 64 14.73 -1.50 4.88
CA THR A 64 15.24 -2.04 3.60
C THR A 64 14.13 -2.14 2.57
N HIS A 65 12.95 -2.62 2.94
CA HIS A 65 11.79 -2.62 2.06
C HIS A 65 11.36 -1.21 1.66
N LEU A 66 11.32 -0.25 2.59
CA LEU A 66 11.02 1.16 2.29
C LEU A 66 11.98 1.73 1.24
N ARG A 67 13.30 1.47 1.37
CA ARG A 67 14.30 1.91 0.39
C ARG A 67 14.08 1.28 -0.98
N ALA A 68 13.80 -0.02 -1.02
CA ALA A 68 13.53 -0.72 -2.27
C ALA A 68 12.28 -0.15 -2.97
N ILE A 69 11.22 0.14 -2.21
CA ILE A 69 10.01 0.80 -2.71
C ILE A 69 10.34 2.21 -3.23
N ALA A 70 11.02 3.04 -2.42
CA ALA A 70 11.39 4.41 -2.80
C ALA A 70 12.18 4.43 -4.12
N ARG A 71 13.13 3.52 -4.28
CA ARG A 71 13.90 3.34 -5.52
C ARG A 71 13.02 2.96 -6.71
N LYS A 72 12.07 2.03 -6.54
CA LYS A 72 11.11 1.63 -7.59
C LYS A 72 10.15 2.77 -7.97
N LEU A 73 9.81 3.61 -7.00
CA LEU A 73 8.94 4.78 -7.22
C LEU A 73 9.70 6.02 -7.68
N GLY A 74 11.04 5.99 -7.69
CA GLY A 74 11.90 7.12 -8.06
C GLY A 74 11.77 8.31 -7.11
N VAL A 75 11.54 8.07 -5.82
CA VAL A 75 11.34 9.12 -4.80
C VAL A 75 12.35 9.01 -3.65
N ALA A 76 12.40 10.04 -2.81
CA ALA A 76 13.24 10.04 -1.62
C ALA A 76 12.87 8.90 -0.65
N GLU A 77 13.85 8.41 0.13
CA GLU A 77 13.70 7.32 1.10
C GLU A 77 12.95 7.74 2.39
N ARG A 78 11.92 8.57 2.26
CA ARG A 78 11.09 9.07 3.34
C ARG A 78 9.68 8.49 3.20
N ARG A 79 9.09 8.07 4.32
CA ARG A 79 7.73 7.49 4.33
C ARG A 79 6.71 8.39 3.63
N ALA A 80 6.74 9.69 3.91
CA ALA A 80 5.81 10.65 3.34
C ALA A 80 5.89 10.69 1.80
N ASP A 81 7.10 10.80 1.25
CA ASP A 81 7.32 10.81 -0.21
C ASP A 81 6.87 9.50 -0.87
N VAL A 82 7.17 8.36 -0.26
CA VAL A 82 6.77 7.04 -0.76
C VAL A 82 5.24 6.89 -0.77
N VAL A 83 4.58 7.24 0.34
CA VAL A 83 3.12 7.12 0.46
C VAL A 83 2.41 8.09 -0.47
N ALA A 84 2.83 9.35 -0.52
CA ALA A 84 2.26 10.35 -1.43
C ALA A 84 2.39 9.92 -2.90
N ALA A 85 3.56 9.43 -3.29
CA ALA A 85 3.80 8.98 -4.66
C ALA A 85 3.06 7.67 -4.99
N ALA A 86 2.78 6.82 -4.00
CA ALA A 86 1.94 5.64 -4.17
C ALA A 86 0.47 6.00 -4.39
N TYR A 87 -0.07 6.97 -3.65
CA TYR A 87 -1.41 7.49 -3.89
C TYR A 87 -1.53 8.18 -5.26
N ALA A 88 -0.58 9.04 -5.61
CA ALA A 88 -0.55 9.75 -6.90
C ALA A 88 -0.53 8.80 -8.11
N ARG A 89 -0.01 7.58 -7.93
CA ARG A 89 0.09 6.54 -8.97
C ARG A 89 -1.01 5.45 -8.85
N GLY A 90 -1.96 5.61 -7.93
CA GLY A 90 -3.04 4.65 -7.72
C GLY A 90 -2.55 3.25 -7.31
N LEU A 91 -1.43 3.19 -6.57
CA LEU A 91 -0.84 1.95 -6.03
C LEU A 91 -1.44 1.57 -4.67
N LEU A 92 -2.15 2.50 -4.06
CA LEU A 92 -2.91 2.31 -2.84
C LEU A 92 -4.40 2.55 -3.16
N PRO A 93 -5.32 1.76 -2.59
CA PRO A 93 -6.73 2.07 -2.67
C PRO A 93 -7.01 3.42 -2.00
N PRO A 94 -8.07 4.14 -2.43
CA PRO A 94 -8.47 5.38 -1.78
C PRO A 94 -8.65 5.15 -0.28
N ALA A 95 -8.11 6.05 0.54
CA ALA A 95 -8.30 5.99 1.98
C ALA A 95 -9.81 6.05 2.28
N SER A 96 -10.31 5.06 3.03
CA SER A 96 -11.66 5.10 3.62
C SER A 96 -11.72 6.11 4.75
#